data_AF-A0A371CQT8-F1
#
_entry.id   AF-A0A371CQT8-F1
#
_cell.length_a   1.000
_cell.length_b   1.000
_cell.length_c   1.000
_cell.angle_alpha   90.00
_cell.angle_beta   90.00
_cell.angle_gamma   90.00
#
_symmetry.space_group_name_H-M   'P 1'
#
loop_
_entity.id
_entity.type
_entity.pdbx_description
1 polymer ?
#
loop_
_entity_poly.entity_id
_entity_poly.type
_entity_poly.pdbx_seq_one_letter_code
_entity_poly.pdbx_strand_id
1 'polypeptide(L)'
;MHDRHTPPLQQPVYHLPMALDESLTRTRGLEPELAKSRNKQMVEDAKRNTVGPMPVHEFMRDFLYVPHPCNAVDLLSSRQAFNRVPSRAATSEELCGFLLDALNRRTTNKSRCPGFLFDGSPSGDVSSPSTLGDMKPDICCYAC
;
A
#
# COMPACT_ATOMS: atom_id res chain seq x y z
N MET A 1 -52.02 29.63 4.23
CA MET A 1 -50.65 29.96 4.66
C MET A 1 -50.12 28.76 5.44
N HIS A 2 -49.21 27.97 4.86
CA HIS A 2 -48.61 26.79 5.51
C HIS A 2 -47.10 27.04 5.61
N ASP A 3 -46.62 27.28 6.83
CA ASP A 3 -45.19 27.37 7.14
C ASP A 3 -44.56 25.97 7.06
N ARG A 4 -43.54 25.83 6.21
CA ARG A 4 -42.75 24.61 6.10
C ARG A 4 -41.59 24.69 7.08
N HIS A 5 -41.68 23.90 8.15
CA HIS A 5 -40.59 23.69 9.08
C HIS A 5 -39.50 22.85 8.37
N THR A 6 -38.40 23.49 7.98
CA THR A 6 -37.21 22.79 7.49
C THR A 6 -36.49 22.17 8.69
N PRO A 7 -36.29 20.84 8.75
CA PRO A 7 -35.52 20.23 9.84
C PRO A 7 -34.03 20.61 9.72
N PRO A 8 -33.33 20.81 10.84
CA PRO A 8 -31.90 21.15 10.82
C PRO A 8 -31.10 20.01 10.18
N LEU A 9 -30.10 20.38 9.35
CA LEU A 9 -29.16 19.46 8.73
C LEU A 9 -28.46 18.64 9.83
N GLN A 10 -28.75 17.35 9.90
CA GLN A 10 -28.05 16.43 10.77
C GLN A 10 -26.58 16.36 10.32
N GLN A 11 -25.68 16.86 11.16
CA GLN A 11 -24.25 16.70 10.96
C GLN A 11 -23.89 15.21 11.09
N PRO A 12 -23.05 14.65 10.20
CA PRO A 12 -22.60 13.29 10.33
C PRO A 12 -21.74 13.15 11.59
N VAL A 13 -22.21 12.31 12.53
CA VAL A 13 -21.47 11.93 13.73
C VAL A 13 -20.52 10.81 13.34
N TYR A 14 -19.23 11.13 13.23
CA TYR A 14 -18.20 10.12 12.97
C TYR A 14 -17.87 9.36 14.26
N HIS A 15 -18.31 8.10 14.34
CA HIS A 15 -17.96 7.17 15.42
C HIS A 15 -16.56 6.58 15.17
N LEU A 16 -15.53 7.42 15.28
CA LEU A 16 -14.13 6.97 15.20
C LEU A 16 -13.60 6.73 16.62
N PRO A 17 -12.83 5.66 16.86
CA PRO A 17 -12.20 5.44 18.15
C PRO A 17 -11.22 6.58 18.43
N MET A 18 -11.55 7.41 19.42
CA MET A 18 -10.69 8.51 19.83
C MET A 18 -9.83 8.09 21.01
N ALA A 19 -8.53 8.36 20.91
CA ALA A 19 -7.60 8.09 22.00
C ALA A 19 -8.01 8.91 23.23
N LEU A 20 -8.12 8.28 24.39
CA LEU A 20 -8.34 8.96 25.67
C LEU A 20 -7.00 9.37 26.29
N ASP A 21 -7.03 10.35 27.20
CA ASP A 21 -5.85 10.67 28.01
C ASP A 21 -5.61 9.60 29.09
N GLU A 22 -4.49 9.70 29.81
CA GLU A 22 -4.10 8.71 30.83
C GLU A 22 -5.10 8.60 31.98
N SER A 23 -5.88 9.67 32.21
CA SER A 23 -6.95 9.70 33.21
C SER A 23 -8.26 9.09 32.70
N LEU A 24 -8.34 8.78 31.40
CA LEU A 24 -9.53 8.30 30.69
C LEU A 24 -10.73 9.26 30.74
N THR A 25 -10.52 10.53 31.14
CA THR A 25 -11.62 11.49 31.34
C THR A 25 -11.80 12.45 30.17
N ARG A 26 -10.79 12.59 29.29
CA ARG A 26 -10.85 13.48 28.13
C ARG A 26 -10.34 12.81 26.87
N THR A 27 -10.88 13.27 25.75
CA THR A 27 -10.43 12.86 24.43
C THR A 27 -9.10 13.53 24.08
N ARG A 28 -8.08 12.72 23.84
CA ARG A 28 -6.70 13.13 23.57
C ARG A 28 -6.53 13.44 22.09
N GLY A 29 -6.46 14.71 21.72
CA GLY A 29 -5.98 15.13 20.40
C GLY A 29 -6.88 16.05 19.58
N LEU A 30 -7.92 16.62 20.18
CA LEU A 30 -8.75 17.65 19.56
C LEU A 30 -8.16 19.07 19.68
N GLU A 31 -7.09 19.26 20.46
CA GLU A 31 -6.39 20.53 20.64
C GLU A 31 -5.27 20.69 19.59
N PRO A 32 -5.42 21.53 18.55
CA PRO A 32 -4.47 21.60 17.44
C PRO A 32 -3.08 22.09 17.88
N GLU A 33 -3.03 23.06 18.78
CA GLU A 33 -1.78 23.65 19.29
C GLU A 33 -0.99 22.65 20.15
N LEU A 34 -1.70 21.83 20.93
CA LEU A 34 -1.08 20.77 21.75
C LEU A 34 -0.76 19.53 20.94
N ALA A 35 -1.48 19.26 19.84
CA ALA A 35 -1.24 18.11 18.98
C ALA A 35 0.15 18.17 18.34
N LYS A 36 0.60 19.36 17.92
CA LYS A 36 1.95 19.54 17.35
C LYS A 36 3.05 19.25 18.38
N SER A 37 2.90 19.77 19.59
CA SER A 37 3.85 19.53 20.69
C SER A 37 3.90 18.05 21.07
N ARG A 38 2.73 17.42 21.22
CA ARG A 38 2.58 15.99 21.51
C ARG A 38 3.20 15.12 20.42
N ASN A 39 2.91 15.39 19.15
CA ASN A 39 3.46 14.62 18.03
C ASN A 39 4.99 14.76 17.97
N LYS A 40 5.52 15.96 18.25
CA LYS A 40 6.97 16.17 18.33
C LYS A 40 7.59 15.35 19.46
N GLN A 41 6.98 15.33 20.63
CA GLN A 41 7.44 14.52 21.75
C GLN A 41 7.37 13.02 21.43
N MET A 42 6.27 12.54 20.83
CA MET A 42 6.14 11.15 20.40
C MET A 42 7.19 10.76 19.36
N VAL A 43 7.56 11.65 18.45
CA VAL A 43 8.65 11.41 17.49
C VAL A 43 10.00 11.31 18.21
N GLU A 44 10.29 12.17 19.18
CA GLU A 44 11.54 12.10 19.95
C GLU A 44 11.60 10.84 20.83
N ASP A 45 10.50 10.47 21.48
CA ASP A 45 10.39 9.23 22.25
C ASP A 45 10.49 8.00 21.35
N ALA A 46 9.87 8.05 20.16
CA ALA A 46 10.02 7.01 19.16
C ALA A 46 11.48 6.90 18.73
N LYS A 47 12.19 7.98 18.41
CA LYS A 47 13.62 7.91 18.05
C LYS A 47 14.48 7.25 19.14
N ARG A 48 14.14 7.48 20.42
CA ARG A 48 14.89 6.92 21.57
C ARG A 48 14.61 5.44 21.81
N ASN A 49 13.39 4.99 21.50
CA ASN A 49 12.94 3.63 21.78
C ASN A 49 12.85 2.74 20.52
N THR A 50 12.93 3.34 19.33
CA THR A 50 13.00 2.61 18.07
C THR A 50 14.40 2.02 18.00
N VAL A 51 14.46 0.70 18.20
CA VAL A 51 15.62 -0.10 17.81
C VAL A 51 15.93 0.25 16.36
N GLY A 52 17.17 0.62 16.07
CA GLY A 52 17.60 1.00 14.72
C GLY A 52 17.21 -0.05 13.68
N PRO A 53 17.22 0.29 12.38
CA PRO A 53 16.77 -0.61 11.34
C PRO A 53 17.51 -1.94 11.48
N MET A 54 16.74 -3.01 11.70
CA MET A 54 17.28 -4.36 11.74
C MET A 54 18.12 -4.58 10.48
N PRO A 55 19.37 -5.06 10.60
CA PRO A 55 20.18 -5.37 9.44
C PRO A 55 19.38 -6.27 8.48
N VAL A 56 19.38 -5.93 7.20
CA VAL A 56 18.52 -6.60 6.20
C VAL A 56 18.69 -8.13 6.25
N HIS A 57 19.91 -8.62 6.47
CA HIS A 57 20.16 -10.05 6.58
C HIS A 57 19.50 -10.70 7.81
N GLU A 58 19.48 -10.02 8.97
CA GLU A 58 18.77 -10.48 10.17
C GLU A 58 17.27 -10.42 9.95
N PHE A 59 16.77 -9.36 9.31
CA PHE A 59 15.36 -9.27 8.95
C PHE A 59 14.92 -10.41 8.02
N MET A 60 15.68 -10.68 6.97
CA MET A 60 15.39 -11.78 6.05
C MET A 60 15.46 -13.14 6.76
N ARG A 61 16.43 -13.35 7.65
CA ARG A 61 16.57 -14.59 8.42
C ARG A 61 15.44 -14.78 9.43
N ASP A 62 15.07 -13.74 10.17
CA ASP A 62 14.21 -13.84 11.35
C ASP A 62 12.73 -13.63 11.01
N PHE A 63 12.43 -12.84 9.97
CA PHE A 63 11.05 -12.53 9.55
C PHE A 63 10.68 -13.12 8.19
N LEU A 64 11.63 -13.35 7.29
CA LEU A 64 11.39 -13.95 5.98
C LEU A 64 11.88 -15.40 5.89
N TYR A 65 12.13 -16.08 7.02
CA TYR A 65 12.30 -17.52 7.02
C TYR A 65 11.05 -18.14 6.39
N VAL A 66 11.19 -18.67 5.18
CA VAL A 66 10.15 -19.46 4.53
C VAL A 66 10.46 -20.92 4.88
N PRO A 67 9.82 -21.51 5.92
CA PRO A 67 10.12 -22.88 6.37
C PRO A 67 9.83 -23.96 5.33
N HIS A 68 9.30 -23.59 4.16
CA HIS A 68 8.99 -24.50 3.09
C HIS A 68 9.76 -24.06 1.84
N PRO A 69 10.49 -24.97 1.15
CA PRO A 69 10.85 -24.68 -0.23
C PRO A 69 9.54 -24.30 -0.92
N CYS A 70 9.49 -23.12 -1.52
CA CYS A 70 8.33 -22.68 -2.28
C CYS A 70 8.04 -23.81 -3.27
N ASN A 71 6.97 -24.57 -3.04
CA ASN A 71 6.69 -25.77 -3.80
C ASN A 71 6.41 -25.32 -5.23
N ALA A 72 7.45 -25.33 -6.06
CA ALA A 72 7.41 -24.86 -7.44
C ALA A 72 6.50 -25.73 -8.33
N VAL A 73 5.84 -26.73 -7.74
CA VAL A 73 4.81 -27.55 -8.35
C VAL A 73 3.72 -26.67 -8.97
N ASP A 74 3.31 -25.60 -8.27
CA ASP A 74 2.24 -24.71 -8.72
C ASP A 74 2.76 -23.51 -9.53
N LEU A 75 4.09 -23.37 -9.64
CA LEU A 75 4.74 -22.28 -10.37
C LEU A 75 4.97 -22.65 -11.83
N LEU A 76 4.67 -21.71 -12.73
CA LEU A 76 5.13 -21.78 -14.11
C LEU A 76 6.65 -21.57 -14.19
N SER A 77 7.31 -22.33 -15.06
CA SER A 77 8.77 -22.20 -15.28
C SER A 77 9.17 -20.75 -15.60
N SER A 78 10.17 -20.22 -14.90
CA SER A 78 10.72 -18.88 -15.15
C SER A 78 11.50 -18.79 -16.46
N ARG A 79 11.89 -19.93 -17.06
CA ARG A 79 12.66 -19.97 -18.29
C ARG A 79 11.86 -19.30 -19.42
N GLN A 80 12.46 -18.28 -20.03
CA GLN A 80 11.85 -17.51 -21.12
C GLN A 80 10.50 -16.85 -20.75
N ALA A 81 10.21 -16.64 -19.46
CA ALA A 81 8.94 -16.09 -19.01
C ALA A 81 8.63 -14.71 -19.63
N PHE A 82 9.66 -13.93 -19.91
CA PHE A 82 9.60 -12.57 -20.45
C PHE A 82 10.10 -12.46 -21.89
N ASN A 83 10.19 -13.57 -22.64
CA ASN A 83 10.70 -13.54 -24.02
C ASN A 83 9.84 -12.71 -24.99
N ARG A 84 8.57 -12.46 -24.64
CA ARG A 84 7.64 -11.60 -25.37
C ARG A 84 7.73 -10.13 -24.96
N VAL A 85 8.43 -9.82 -23.86
CA VAL A 85 8.64 -8.44 -23.43
C VAL A 85 9.74 -7.85 -24.30
N PRO A 86 9.46 -6.79 -25.07
CA PRO A 86 10.47 -6.17 -25.91
C PRO A 86 11.52 -5.47 -25.04
N SER A 87 12.76 -5.40 -25.53
CA SER A 87 13.83 -4.66 -24.84
C SER A 87 13.62 -3.15 -24.87
N ARG A 88 12.78 -2.66 -25.80
CA ARG A 88 12.35 -1.26 -25.94
C ARG A 88 10.91 -1.24 -26.43
N ALA A 89 10.08 -0.38 -25.84
CA ALA A 89 8.72 -0.11 -26.28
C ALA A 89 8.59 1.38 -26.63
N ALA A 90 7.58 1.74 -27.44
CA ALA A 90 7.33 3.13 -27.79
C ALA A 90 6.73 3.92 -26.61
N THR A 91 6.01 3.24 -25.72
CA THR A 91 5.38 3.82 -24.53
C THR A 91 5.59 2.94 -23.29
N SER A 92 5.52 3.55 -22.09
CA SER A 92 5.55 2.81 -20.82
C SER A 92 4.38 1.82 -20.74
N GLU A 93 3.20 2.25 -21.20
CA GLU A 93 1.96 1.48 -21.15
C GLU A 93 2.03 0.20 -22.00
N GLU A 94 2.67 0.28 -23.17
CA GLU A 94 2.94 -0.89 -24.01
C GLU A 94 3.88 -1.88 -23.31
N LEU A 95 4.98 -1.39 -22.73
CA LEU A 95 5.92 -2.24 -21.97
C LEU A 95 5.24 -2.90 -20.77
N CYS A 96 4.45 -2.13 -20.02
CA CYS A 96 3.72 -2.61 -18.86
C CYS A 96 2.68 -3.66 -19.24
N GLY A 97 1.99 -3.49 -20.37
CA GLY A 97 1.09 -4.53 -20.92
C GLY A 97 1.80 -5.87 -21.11
N PHE A 98 2.97 -5.87 -21.75
CA PHE A 98 3.76 -7.10 -21.92
C PHE A 98 4.22 -7.73 -20.58
N LEU A 99 4.56 -6.90 -19.60
CA LEU A 99 4.96 -7.35 -18.28
C LEU A 99 3.77 -7.95 -17.51
N LEU A 100 2.61 -7.30 -17.52
CA LEU A 100 1.38 -7.78 -16.90
C LEU A 100 0.96 -9.12 -17.47
N ASP A 101 1.02 -9.29 -18.79
CA ASP A 101 0.74 -10.57 -19.45
C ASP A 101 1.69 -11.69 -19.00
N ALA A 102 2.98 -11.38 -18.83
CA ALA A 102 3.98 -12.35 -18.40
C ALA A 102 3.83 -12.75 -16.92
N LEU A 103 3.50 -11.78 -16.07
CA LEU A 103 3.32 -11.93 -14.62
C LEU A 103 2.00 -12.61 -14.26
N ASN A 104 0.90 -12.24 -14.89
CA ASN A 104 -0.41 -12.84 -14.64
C ASN A 104 -0.62 -14.16 -15.39
N ARG A 105 0.39 -14.65 -16.10
CA ARG A 105 0.28 -15.89 -16.88
C ARG A 105 -0.07 -17.06 -15.96
N ARG A 106 -1.09 -17.81 -16.37
CA ARG A 106 -1.57 -19.02 -15.69
C ARG A 106 -2.05 -20.09 -16.66
N THR A 107 -2.04 -21.32 -16.20
CA THR A 107 -2.70 -22.49 -16.79
C THR A 107 -3.75 -22.98 -15.80
N THR A 108 -4.45 -24.07 -16.12
CA THR A 108 -5.47 -24.65 -15.24
C THR A 108 -4.96 -24.93 -13.82
N ASN A 109 -3.68 -25.34 -13.69
CA ASN A 109 -3.13 -25.82 -12.43
C ASN A 109 -1.91 -25.03 -11.94
N LYS A 110 -1.43 -24.05 -12.70
CA LYS A 110 -0.20 -23.31 -12.37
C LYS A 110 -0.34 -21.84 -12.69
N SER A 111 0.29 -20.98 -11.92
CA SER A 111 0.44 -19.57 -12.27
C SER A 111 1.88 -19.12 -12.04
N ARG A 112 2.25 -17.96 -12.58
CA ARG A 112 3.59 -17.41 -12.31
C ARG A 112 3.72 -16.96 -10.86
N CYS A 113 2.67 -16.35 -10.34
CA CYS A 113 2.60 -15.81 -8.99
C CYS A 113 1.27 -16.21 -8.32
N PRO A 114 1.16 -17.43 -7.77
CA PRO A 114 -0.02 -17.88 -7.04
C PRO A 114 -0.31 -16.98 -5.85
N GLY A 115 -1.59 -16.62 -5.63
CA GLY A 115 -1.99 -15.71 -4.56
C GLY A 115 -1.63 -14.25 -4.82
N PHE A 116 -1.19 -13.90 -6.04
CA PHE A 116 -0.91 -12.51 -6.40
C PHE A 116 -1.58 -12.14 -7.73
N LEU A 117 -2.04 -10.89 -7.80
CA LEU A 117 -2.57 -10.27 -9.01
C LEU A 117 -1.76 -9.02 -9.31
N PHE A 118 -1.29 -8.90 -10.55
CA PHE A 118 -0.63 -7.69 -11.03
C PHE A 118 -1.62 -6.87 -11.85
N ASP A 119 -1.65 -5.57 -11.65
CA ASP A 119 -2.51 -4.68 -12.43
C ASP A 119 -1.76 -3.42 -12.84
N GLY A 120 -2.16 -2.86 -13.98
CA GLY A 120 -1.63 -1.62 -14.50
C GLY A 120 -2.27 -0.44 -13.80
N SER A 121 -1.50 0.61 -13.56
CA SER A 121 -2.08 1.87 -13.09
C SER A 121 -2.98 2.48 -14.18
N PRO A 122 -4.22 2.90 -13.86
CA PRO A 122 -5.06 3.56 -14.85
C PRO A 122 -4.38 4.83 -15.35
N SER A 123 -4.28 4.98 -16.67
CA SER A 123 -3.57 6.03 -17.42
C SER A 123 -4.19 7.42 -17.35
N GLY A 124 -5.09 7.66 -16.39
CA GLY A 124 -5.98 8.82 -16.36
C GLY A 124 -5.44 10.09 -15.70
N ASP A 125 -4.24 10.10 -15.11
CA ASP A 125 -3.77 11.30 -14.40
C ASP A 125 -2.24 11.45 -14.50
N VAL A 126 -1.75 11.75 -15.70
CA VAL A 126 -0.38 12.26 -15.90
C VAL A 126 -0.36 13.75 -15.57
N SER A 127 -0.70 14.07 -14.33
CA SER A 127 -0.19 15.29 -13.73
C SER A 127 1.25 14.94 -13.33
N SER A 128 2.23 15.47 -14.07
CA SER A 128 3.66 15.29 -13.75
C SER A 128 3.87 15.43 -12.24
N PRO A 129 4.55 14.48 -11.57
CA PRO A 129 4.70 14.53 -10.12
C PRO A 129 5.49 15.79 -9.78
N SER A 130 4.81 16.82 -9.32
CA SER A 130 5.42 18.07 -8.87
C SER A 130 6.16 17.87 -7.55
N THR A 131 5.89 16.75 -6.87
CA THR A 131 6.32 16.48 -5.50
C THR A 131 6.82 15.05 -5.35
N LEU A 132 7.92 14.88 -4.60
CA LEU A 132 8.47 13.58 -4.22
C LEU A 132 7.47 12.89 -3.28
N GLY A 133 6.60 12.04 -3.83
CA GLY A 133 5.49 11.41 -3.11
C GLY A 133 4.26 11.15 -4.00
N ASP A 134 4.13 11.90 -5.09
CA ASP A 134 3.02 11.79 -6.05
C ASP A 134 3.31 10.80 -7.19
N MET A 135 4.41 10.04 -7.09
CA MET A 135 4.76 9.05 -8.11
C MET A 135 3.89 7.81 -7.98
N LYS A 136 2.97 7.67 -8.93
CA LYS A 136 2.17 6.47 -9.10
C LYS A 136 3.02 5.37 -9.77
N PRO A 137 3.08 4.15 -9.21
CA PRO A 137 3.79 3.05 -9.85
C PRO A 137 3.06 2.63 -11.13
N ASP A 138 3.78 2.22 -12.18
CA ASP A 138 3.15 1.75 -13.42
C ASP A 138 2.43 0.39 -13.25
N ILE A 139 2.94 -0.46 -12.35
CA ILE A 139 2.37 -1.79 -12.03
C ILE A 139 2.23 -1.94 -10.52
N CYS A 140 1.06 -2.37 -10.07
CA CYS A 140 0.78 -2.75 -8.69
C CYS A 140 0.68 -4.27 -8.54
N CYS A 141 1.04 -4.79 -7.36
CA CYS A 141 0.88 -6.20 -7.00
C CYS A 141 0.00 -6.30 -5.75
N TYR A 142 -1.03 -7.14 -5.82
CA TYR A 142 -1.97 -7.39 -4.73
C TYR A 142 -1.88 -8.84 -4.30
N ALA A 143 -1.81 -9.08 -3.00
CA ALA A 143 -2.00 -10.43 -2.46
C ALA A 143 -3.50 -10.74 -2.43
N CYS A 144 -3.89 -11.94 -2.87
CA CYS A 144 -5.27 -12.40 -3.01
C CYS A 144 -5.46 -13.76 -2.35
#